data_AF-A0A939QRG0-F1
#
_entry.id   AF-A0A939QRG0-F1
#
_cell.length_a   1.000
_cell.length_b   1.000
_cell.length_c   1.000
_cell.angle_alpha   90.00
_cell.angle_beta   90.00
_cell.angle_gamma   90.00
#
_symmetry.space_group_name_H-M   'P 1'
#
loop_
_entity.id
_entity.type
_entity.pdbx_description
1 polymer ?
#
loop_
_entity_poly.entity_id
_entity_poly.type
_entity_poly.pdbx_seq_one_letter_code
_entity_poly.pdbx_strand_id
1 'polypeptide(L)'
;MAQDLERLIVQLSADTKRFENALRMAIGAISETNGPVCYVFSTFEEEGSPAFQLRRMPRIFAQGASPTGEELLAYGDLSIASGLERDAVFLFESMRRQKMTNPAAPDREPFYSVGAHIDLTVIRADGYEQRRLHEWPDVIGAKIDPNSGIPHDDGSFFSDGTGYE
;
A
#
# COMPACT_ATOMS: atom_id res chain seq x y z
N MET A 1 -32.60 2.33 -19.75
CA MET A 1 -32.09 1.08 -19.16
C MET A 1 -30.92 0.48 -19.96
N ALA A 2 -31.09 -0.02 -21.19
CA ALA A 2 -29.96 -0.60 -21.94
C ALA A 2 -28.85 0.44 -22.29
N GLN A 3 -29.23 1.65 -22.73
CA GLN A 3 -28.28 2.74 -23.02
C GLN A 3 -27.55 3.29 -21.78
N ASP A 4 -28.14 3.16 -20.59
CA ASP A 4 -27.53 3.61 -19.33
C ASP A 4 -26.45 2.63 -18.86
N LEU A 5 -26.68 1.32 -19.10
CA LEU A 5 -25.71 0.27 -18.81
C LEU A 5 -24.47 0.36 -19.72
N GLU A 6 -24.66 0.61 -21.01
CA GLU A 6 -23.56 0.79 -21.96
C GLU A 6 -22.71 2.02 -21.63
N ARG A 7 -23.32 3.14 -21.24
CA ARG A 7 -22.59 4.33 -20.77
C ARG A 7 -21.81 4.05 -19.48
N LEU A 8 -22.40 3.31 -18.54
CA LEU A 8 -21.73 2.93 -17.30
C LEU A 8 -20.52 2.02 -17.58
N ILE A 9 -20.65 1.05 -18.48
CA ILE A 9 -19.56 0.14 -18.88
C ILE A 9 -18.44 0.90 -19.59
N VAL A 10 -18.78 1.86 -20.47
CA VAL A 10 -17.79 2.70 -21.16
C VAL A 10 -17.08 3.64 -20.16
N GLN A 11 -17.80 4.23 -19.22
CA GLN A 11 -17.24 5.06 -18.16
C GLN A 11 -16.30 4.25 -17.26
N LEU A 12 -16.74 3.08 -16.78
CA LEU A 12 -15.92 2.17 -15.98
C LEU A 12 -14.68 1.70 -16.74
N SER A 13 -14.80 1.42 -18.05
CA SER A 13 -13.67 1.03 -18.89
C SER A 13 -12.70 2.19 -19.15
N ALA A 14 -13.21 3.41 -19.30
CA ALA A 14 -12.40 4.62 -19.45
C ALA A 14 -11.66 4.97 -18.16
N ASP A 15 -12.33 4.85 -17.01
CA ASP A 15 -11.71 5.00 -15.69
C ASP A 15 -10.65 3.90 -15.50
N THR A 16 -10.95 2.64 -15.82
CA THR A 16 -9.99 1.52 -15.74
C THR A 16 -8.72 1.79 -16.59
N LYS A 17 -8.88 2.29 -17.83
CA LYS A 17 -7.74 2.67 -18.69
C LYS A 17 -6.96 3.88 -18.16
N ARG A 18 -7.62 4.82 -17.47
CA ARG A 18 -6.96 5.98 -16.84
C ARG A 18 -6.02 5.56 -15.70
N PHE A 19 -6.25 4.38 -15.12
CA PHE A 19 -5.44 3.85 -14.01
C PHE A 19 -4.34 2.85 -14.42
N GLU A 20 -4.26 2.42 -15.68
CA GLU A 20 -3.24 1.44 -16.13
C GLU A 20 -1.79 1.90 -15.86
N ASN A 21 -1.55 3.21 -15.78
CA ASN A 21 -0.26 3.81 -15.41
C ASN A 21 -0.39 4.86 -14.30
N ALA A 22 -1.51 4.85 -13.57
CA ALA A 22 -1.72 5.79 -12.48
C ALA A 22 -0.91 5.34 -11.26
N LEU A 23 -0.09 6.26 -10.75
CA LEU A 23 0.68 6.07 -9.53
C LEU A 23 0.27 7.13 -8.53
N ARG A 24 0.08 6.72 -7.29
CA ARG A 24 0.04 7.60 -6.12
C ARG A 24 1.10 7.15 -5.13
N MET A 25 1.89 8.09 -4.63
CA MET A 25 3.01 7.84 -3.74
C MET A 25 2.93 8.77 -2.54
N ALA A 26 3.14 8.23 -1.34
CA ALA A 26 3.45 9.01 -0.15
C ALA A 26 4.96 9.01 0.07
N ILE A 27 5.55 10.16 0.36
CA ILE A 27 6.99 10.36 0.53
C ILE A 27 7.24 10.89 1.93
N GLY A 28 7.83 10.09 2.81
CA GLY A 28 8.36 10.55 4.08
C GLY A 28 9.83 10.97 3.92
N ALA A 29 10.19 12.15 4.41
CA ALA A 29 11.57 12.65 4.35
C ALA A 29 11.92 13.47 5.60
N ILE A 30 13.23 13.69 5.82
CA ILE A 30 13.75 14.64 6.81
C ILE A 30 14.34 15.82 6.03
N SER A 31 13.72 16.99 6.15
CA SER A 31 14.20 18.26 5.58
C SER A 31 15.11 18.95 6.59
N GLU A 32 16.28 19.43 6.15
CA GLU A 32 17.19 20.19 7.02
C GLU A 32 16.52 21.45 7.59
N THR A 33 15.71 22.13 6.78
CA THR A 33 15.01 23.36 7.18
C THR A 33 13.71 23.08 7.95
N ASN A 34 12.98 22.02 7.59
CA ASN A 34 11.61 21.80 8.06
C ASN A 34 11.46 20.59 9.00
N GLY A 35 12.54 19.89 9.32
CA GLY A 35 12.49 18.63 10.06
C GLY A 35 11.72 17.54 9.29
N PRO A 36 11.07 16.59 9.98
CA PRO A 36 10.26 15.55 9.34
C PRO A 36 9.13 16.14 8.49
N VAL A 37 9.05 15.72 7.24
CA VAL A 37 8.05 16.15 6.26
C VAL A 37 7.46 14.94 5.54
N CYS A 38 6.15 14.99 5.27
CA CYS A 38 5.48 14.04 4.39
C CYS A 38 4.94 14.77 3.17
N TYR A 39 5.08 14.16 2.00
CA TYR A 39 4.49 14.60 0.75
C TYR A 39 3.63 13.51 0.13
N VAL A 40 2.73 13.92 -0.75
CA VAL A 40 2.01 13.03 -1.66
C VAL A 40 2.26 13.50 -3.09
N PHE A 41 2.39 12.54 -4.00
CA PHE A 41 2.51 12.74 -5.43
C PHE A 41 1.55 11.80 -6.14
N SER A 42 0.85 12.29 -7.15
CA SER A 42 -0.04 11.49 -7.99
C SER A 42 0.18 11.84 -9.46
N THR A 43 0.11 10.84 -10.35
CA THR A 43 0.14 11.06 -11.82
C THR A 43 -1.24 11.35 -12.42
N PHE A 44 -2.27 11.44 -11.58
CA PHE A 44 -3.65 11.70 -11.96
C PHE A 44 -4.25 12.81 -11.08
N GLU A 45 -5.29 13.45 -11.60
CA GLU A 45 -6.00 14.53 -10.92
C GLU A 45 -7.04 13.96 -9.96
N GLU A 46 -7.10 14.50 -8.75
CA GLU A 46 -8.18 14.31 -7.79
C GLU A 46 -8.74 15.68 -7.37
N GLU A 47 -9.92 15.70 -6.77
CA GLU A 47 -10.53 16.93 -6.27
C GLU A 47 -9.58 17.64 -5.30
N GLY A 48 -9.19 18.87 -5.64
CA GLY A 48 -8.22 19.65 -4.88
C GLY A 48 -6.77 19.13 -4.91
N SER A 49 -6.44 18.16 -5.77
CA SER A 49 -5.09 17.60 -5.94
C SER A 49 -4.71 17.51 -7.42
N PRO A 50 -4.01 18.51 -7.98
CA PRO A 50 -3.55 18.47 -9.37
C PRO A 50 -2.55 17.33 -9.59
N ALA A 51 -2.58 16.73 -10.78
CA ALA A 51 -1.60 15.74 -11.20
C ALA A 51 -0.19 16.36 -11.26
N PHE A 52 0.84 15.53 -11.06
CA PHE A 52 2.25 15.89 -11.16
C PHE A 52 2.70 17.03 -10.22
N GLN A 53 1.99 17.24 -9.11
CA GLN A 53 2.39 18.18 -8.07
C GLN A 53 2.74 17.46 -6.77
N LEU A 54 3.88 17.85 -6.19
CA LEU A 54 4.27 17.41 -4.86
C LEU A 54 3.52 18.24 -3.82
N ARG A 55 2.68 17.59 -3.02
CA ARG A 55 1.88 18.27 -2.01
C ARG A 55 2.30 17.85 -0.62
N ARG A 56 2.49 18.82 0.29
CA ARG A 56 2.73 18.50 1.70
C ARG A 56 1.46 17.86 2.27
N MET A 57 1.60 16.68 2.87
CA MET A 57 0.53 16.03 3.62
C MET A 57 0.82 16.11 5.12
N PRO A 58 -0.18 16.39 5.96
CA PRO A 58 -0.02 16.27 7.40
C PRO A 58 0.19 14.79 7.78
N ARG A 59 1.44 14.47 8.15
CA ARG A 59 1.93 13.32 8.96
C ARG A 59 1.20 11.97 8.79
N ILE A 60 1.00 11.50 7.56
CA ILE A 60 0.67 10.09 7.32
C ILE A 60 1.82 9.48 6.53
N PHE A 61 2.43 8.44 7.09
CA PHE A 61 3.46 7.61 6.45
C PHE A 61 2.92 6.19 6.41
N ALA A 62 2.96 5.57 5.23
CA ALA A 62 2.25 4.34 4.88
C ALA A 62 0.72 4.46 5.00
N GLN A 63 0.00 4.02 3.96
CA GLN A 63 -1.47 3.94 3.96
C GLN A 63 -1.92 2.52 4.32
N GLY A 64 -1.33 1.97 5.39
CA GLY A 64 -1.71 0.72 6.04
C GLY A 64 -2.33 1.00 7.42
N ALA A 65 -3.02 0.02 7.99
CA ALA A 65 -3.46 0.12 9.38
C ALA A 65 -2.23 0.07 10.31
N SER A 66 -2.12 1.00 11.26
CA SER A 66 -0.96 1.07 12.15
C SER A 66 -0.73 -0.23 12.92
N PRO A 67 0.53 -0.67 13.13
CA PRO A 67 0.83 -1.74 14.07
C PRO A 67 0.21 -1.45 15.44
N THR A 68 -0.37 -2.48 16.06
CA THR A 68 -0.93 -2.41 17.40
C THR A 68 0.18 -2.25 18.44
N GLY A 69 -0.17 -1.75 19.63
CA GLY A 69 0.79 -1.66 20.74
C GLY A 69 1.36 -3.03 21.15
N GLU A 70 0.56 -4.09 21.04
CA GLU A 70 0.99 -5.47 21.31
C GLU A 70 2.02 -5.96 20.28
N GLU A 71 1.79 -5.73 18.98
CA GLU A 71 2.76 -6.06 17.92
C GLU A 71 4.09 -5.32 18.12
N LEU A 72 4.03 -4.03 18.46
CA LEU A 72 5.23 -3.23 18.74
C LEU A 72 6.00 -3.73 19.96
N LEU A 73 5.29 -4.10 21.03
CA LEU A 73 5.91 -4.66 22.23
C LEU A 73 6.56 -6.02 21.96
N ALA A 74 5.92 -6.87 21.15
CA ALA A 74 6.45 -8.18 20.77
C ALA A 74 7.69 -8.09 19.85
N TYR A 75 7.73 -7.08 18.99
CA TYR A 75 8.89 -6.82 18.12
C TYR A 75 10.08 -6.22 18.86
N GLY A 76 9.82 -5.33 19.82
CA GLY A 76 10.84 -4.60 20.58
C GLY A 76 11.22 -3.27 19.94
N ASP A 77 12.47 -2.84 20.15
CA ASP A 77 12.89 -1.48 19.79
C ASP A 77 13.00 -1.27 18.27
N LEU A 78 12.10 -0.43 17.75
CA LEU A 78 12.22 0.19 16.42
C LEU A 78 13.41 1.15 16.41
N SER A 79 14.32 0.99 15.46
CA SER A 79 15.51 1.82 15.34
C SER A 79 15.52 2.58 14.02
N ILE A 80 14.85 3.73 14.01
CA ILE A 80 14.88 4.66 12.87
C ILE A 80 16.33 5.05 12.53
N ALA A 81 17.20 5.17 13.55
CA ALA A 81 18.62 5.48 13.38
C ALA A 81 19.40 4.38 12.64
N SER A 82 18.95 3.12 12.71
CA SER A 82 19.55 1.99 11.97
C SER A 82 19.04 1.90 10.53
N GLY A 83 18.14 2.80 10.12
CA GLY A 83 17.51 2.79 8.81
C GLY A 83 16.28 1.90 8.74
N LEU A 84 15.39 2.21 7.77
CA LEU A 84 14.13 1.48 7.59
C LEU A 84 14.32 0.04 7.15
N GLU A 85 15.46 -0.33 6.60
CA GLU A 85 15.73 -1.69 6.12
C GLU A 85 15.43 -2.76 7.17
N ARG A 86 15.89 -2.53 8.41
CA ARG A 86 15.77 -3.48 9.51
C ARG A 86 14.30 -3.71 9.88
N ASP A 87 13.53 -2.62 9.96
CA ASP A 87 12.21 -2.63 10.59
C ASP A 87 11.06 -2.64 9.57
N ALA A 88 11.33 -2.33 8.29
CA ALA A 88 10.29 -2.15 7.27
C ALA A 88 9.45 -3.40 7.08
N VAL A 89 10.06 -4.59 6.96
CA VAL A 89 9.32 -5.83 6.73
C VAL A 89 8.31 -6.08 7.85
N PHE A 90 8.74 -5.94 9.11
CA PHE A 90 7.84 -6.08 10.27
C PHE A 90 6.70 -5.04 10.25
N LEU A 91 7.01 -3.78 9.97
CA LEU A 91 6.02 -2.71 9.94
C LEU A 91 4.96 -2.98 8.87
N PHE A 92 5.38 -3.34 7.66
CA PHE A 92 4.46 -3.60 6.55
C PHE A 92 3.71 -4.93 6.69
N GLU A 93 4.30 -5.95 7.32
CA GLU A 93 3.61 -7.18 7.71
C GLU A 93 2.47 -6.92 8.71
N SER A 94 2.74 -6.12 9.75
CA SER A 94 1.73 -5.75 10.73
C SER A 94 0.57 -4.98 10.08
N MET A 95 0.89 -4.08 9.13
CA MET A 95 -0.11 -3.36 8.33
C MET A 95 -0.89 -4.29 7.40
N ARG A 96 -0.23 -5.28 6.77
CA ARG A 96 -0.83 -6.23 5.84
C ARG A 96 -1.91 -7.09 6.48
N ARG A 97 -1.75 -7.47 7.75
CA ARG A 97 -2.68 -8.36 8.47
C ARG A 97 -4.00 -7.72 8.85
N GLN A 98 -4.11 -6.40 8.71
CA GLN A 98 -5.22 -5.61 9.21
C GLN A 98 -6.02 -5.01 8.05
N LYS A 99 -7.34 -5.13 8.11
CA LYS A 99 -8.22 -4.42 7.17
C LYS A 99 -8.30 -2.95 7.56
N MET A 100 -8.40 -2.09 6.56
CA MET A 100 -8.63 -0.67 6.76
C MET A 100 -9.86 -0.20 6.00
N THR A 101 -10.60 0.71 6.63
CA THR A 101 -11.66 1.49 6.01
C THR A 101 -11.04 2.62 5.20
N ASN A 102 -11.46 2.78 3.93
CA ASN A 102 -11.05 3.93 3.13
C ASN A 102 -11.66 5.22 3.71
N PRO A 103 -10.86 6.21 4.19
CA PRO A 103 -11.41 7.45 4.73
C PRO A 103 -12.21 8.26 3.69
N ALA A 104 -11.86 8.15 2.40
CA ALA A 104 -12.56 8.82 1.31
C ALA A 104 -13.83 8.08 0.85
N ALA A 105 -14.04 6.84 1.32
CA ALA A 105 -15.22 6.04 1.02
C ALA A 105 -15.57 5.15 2.23
N PRO A 106 -16.00 5.76 3.35
CA PRO A 106 -16.15 5.06 4.63
C PRO A 106 -17.23 3.97 4.60
N ASP A 107 -18.20 4.08 3.69
CA ASP A 107 -19.29 3.11 3.53
C ASP A 107 -18.89 1.86 2.74
N ARG A 108 -17.67 1.81 2.18
CA ARG A 108 -17.17 0.62 1.46
C ARG A 108 -16.61 -0.41 2.43
N GLU A 109 -16.65 -1.67 2.00
CA GLU A 109 -16.06 -2.77 2.76
C GLU A 109 -14.57 -2.51 3.06
N PRO A 110 -14.12 -2.74 4.32
CA PRO A 110 -12.71 -2.69 4.66
C PRO A 110 -11.88 -3.67 3.84
N PHE A 111 -10.67 -3.26 3.46
CA PHE A 111 -9.79 -4.02 2.57
C PHE A 111 -8.35 -4.05 3.10
N TYR A 112 -7.56 -5.02 2.62
CA TYR A 112 -6.12 -5.07 2.87
C TYR A 112 -5.40 -4.20 1.84
N SER A 113 -4.54 -3.30 2.30
CA SER A 113 -3.90 -2.28 1.44
C SER A 113 -2.41 -2.49 1.20
N VAL A 114 -1.77 -3.46 1.85
CA VAL A 114 -0.32 -3.70 1.77
C VAL A 114 -0.04 -5.05 1.13
N GLY A 115 0.74 -5.06 0.05
CA GLY A 115 1.11 -6.27 -0.67
C GLY A 115 2.09 -6.06 -1.82
N ALA A 116 2.16 -7.05 -2.71
CA ALA A 116 3.12 -7.22 -3.80
C ALA A 116 4.56 -7.30 -3.33
N HIS A 117 5.18 -6.18 -2.96
CA HIS A 117 6.57 -6.16 -2.53
C HIS A 117 6.96 -4.91 -1.75
N ILE A 118 8.08 -5.00 -1.06
CA ILE A 118 8.78 -3.88 -0.42
C ILE A 118 10.09 -3.66 -1.17
N ASP A 119 10.21 -2.50 -1.81
CA ASP A 119 11.48 -2.01 -2.34
C ASP A 119 12.05 -0.92 -1.43
N LEU A 120 13.32 -1.06 -1.08
CA LEU A 120 14.08 -0.02 -0.42
C LEU A 120 14.91 0.73 -1.44
N THR A 121 14.67 2.04 -1.52
CA THR A 121 15.49 2.96 -2.32
C THR A 121 16.24 3.90 -1.39
N VAL A 122 17.57 3.90 -1.47
CA VAL A 122 18.44 4.84 -0.75
C VAL A 122 19.00 5.84 -1.75
N ILE A 123 18.73 7.13 -1.52
CA ILE A 123 19.17 8.23 -2.37
C ILE A 123 20.30 8.98 -1.67
N ARG A 124 21.40 9.21 -2.39
CA ARG A 124 22.59 9.97 -1.97
C ARG A 124 22.85 11.09 -2.97
N ALA A 125 23.78 11.99 -2.66
CA ALA A 125 24.11 13.11 -3.54
C ALA A 125 24.67 12.67 -4.90
N ASP A 126 25.33 11.51 -4.94
CA ASP A 126 26.01 10.93 -6.10
C ASP A 126 25.16 9.89 -6.87
N GLY A 127 23.97 9.55 -6.37
CA GLY A 127 23.10 8.60 -7.04
C GLY A 127 22.06 7.96 -6.14
N TYR A 128 21.53 6.82 -6.57
CA TYR A 128 20.59 6.01 -5.79
C TYR A 128 20.91 4.53 -5.93
N GLU A 129 20.54 3.76 -4.91
CA GLU A 129 20.49 2.30 -4.95
C GLU A 129 19.06 1.85 -4.63
N GLN A 130 18.61 0.79 -5.31
CA GLN A 130 17.31 0.18 -5.07
C GLN A 130 17.47 -1.33 -4.92
N ARG A 131 16.75 -1.93 -3.97
CA ARG A 131 16.67 -3.38 -3.81
C ARG A 131 15.35 -3.84 -3.22
N ARG A 132 14.98 -5.07 -3.56
CA ARG A 132 13.85 -5.81 -2.98
C ARG A 132 14.20 -6.22 -1.55
N LEU A 133 13.40 -5.79 -0.58
CA LEU A 133 13.47 -6.28 0.80
C LEU A 133 12.57 -7.48 1.03
N HIS A 134 11.39 -7.49 0.40
CA HIS A 134 10.39 -8.52 0.61
C HIS A 134 9.43 -8.60 -0.59
N GLU A 135 8.90 -9.78 -0.85
CA GLU A 135 7.91 -10.05 -1.89
C GLU A 135 6.87 -11.04 -1.35
N TRP A 136 5.59 -10.66 -1.43
CA TRP A 136 4.47 -11.51 -1.04
C TRP A 136 3.97 -12.30 -2.27
N PRO A 137 3.32 -13.47 -2.09
CA PRO A 137 2.80 -14.28 -3.20
C PRO A 137 1.49 -13.70 -3.79
N ASP A 138 1.36 -12.37 -3.84
CA ASP A 138 0.18 -11.69 -4.36
C ASP A 138 0.11 -11.78 -5.90
N VAL A 139 -1.11 -11.85 -6.43
CA VAL A 139 -1.37 -11.84 -7.87
C VAL A 139 -1.85 -10.46 -8.30
N ILE A 140 -1.21 -9.87 -9.32
CA ILE A 140 -1.60 -8.57 -9.88
C ILE A 140 -3.06 -8.62 -10.36
N GLY A 141 -3.86 -7.66 -9.89
CA GLY A 141 -5.28 -7.56 -10.23
C GLY A 141 -6.21 -8.40 -9.33
N ALA A 142 -5.66 -9.27 -8.48
CA ALA A 142 -6.43 -9.97 -7.45
C ALA A 142 -6.55 -9.14 -6.16
N LYS A 143 -7.54 -9.45 -5.33
CA LYS A 143 -7.62 -8.91 -3.97
C LYS A 143 -6.45 -9.47 -3.14
N ILE A 144 -5.85 -8.63 -2.31
CA ILE A 144 -4.81 -9.04 -1.37
C ILE A 144 -5.40 -10.01 -0.34
N ASP A 145 -4.75 -11.16 -0.17
CA ASP A 145 -5.02 -12.11 0.90
C ASP A 145 -3.76 -12.27 1.78
N PRO A 146 -3.77 -11.75 3.02
CA PRO A 146 -2.64 -11.87 3.94
C PRO A 146 -2.25 -13.31 4.29
N ASN A 147 -3.15 -14.28 4.11
CA ASN A 147 -2.92 -15.69 4.42
C ASN A 147 -2.51 -16.52 3.19
N SER A 148 -2.50 -15.91 2.01
CA SER A 148 -2.07 -16.60 0.80
C SER A 148 -0.60 -17.04 0.94
N GLY A 149 -0.36 -18.34 0.81
CA GLY A 149 0.98 -18.94 0.94
C GLY A 149 1.34 -19.48 2.33
N ILE A 150 0.46 -19.37 3.33
CA ILE A 150 0.59 -20.15 4.57
C ILE A 150 -0.06 -21.52 4.32
N PRO A 151 0.70 -22.64 4.34
CA PRO A 151 0.07 -23.95 4.31
C PRO A 151 -0.84 -24.08 5.53
N HIS A 152 -2.00 -24.71 5.36
CA HIS A 152 -2.82 -25.13 6.50
C HIS A 152 -1.98 -26.00 7.45
N ASP A 153 -2.38 -26.12 8.72
CA ASP A 153 -1.73 -27.01 9.69
C ASP A 153 -1.66 -28.49 9.22
N ASP A 154 -2.43 -28.84 8.18
CA ASP A 154 -2.42 -30.14 7.51
C ASP A 154 -1.50 -30.23 6.26
N GLY A 155 -0.80 -29.15 5.91
CA GLY A 155 0.08 -29.05 4.76
C GLY A 155 -0.60 -28.79 3.41
N SER A 156 -1.91 -28.52 3.38
CA SER A 156 -2.62 -28.15 2.16
C SER A 156 -2.46 -26.65 1.83
N PHE A 157 -2.49 -26.33 0.53
CA PHE A 157 -2.53 -24.95 0.02
C PHE A 157 -3.94 -24.66 -0.52
N PHE A 158 -4.35 -23.38 -0.55
CA PHE A 158 -5.62 -22.97 -1.14
C PHE A 158 -5.76 -23.49 -2.59
N SER A 159 -6.64 -24.47 -2.78
CA SER A 159 -7.11 -24.90 -4.09
C SER A 159 -8.15 -23.90 -4.59
N ASP A 160 -7.71 -23.00 -5.47
CA ASP A 160 -8.38 -22.54 -6.70
C ASP A 160 -9.91 -22.29 -6.77
N GLY A 161 -10.59 -22.03 -5.65
CA GLY A 161 -11.86 -21.30 -5.66
C GLY A 161 -13.13 -22.14 -5.77
N THR A 162 -13.23 -23.25 -5.03
CA THR A 162 -14.54 -23.78 -4.64
C THR A 162 -14.63 -23.84 -3.12
N GLY A 163 -15.52 -23.02 -2.56
CA GLY A 163 -15.77 -23.01 -1.11
C GLY A 163 -16.40 -24.33 -0.65
N TYR A 164 -16.18 -24.66 0.63
CA TYR A 164 -16.97 -25.67 1.33
C TYR A 164 -18.41 -25.16 1.50
N GLU A 165 -19.39 -25.99 1.14
CA GLU A 165 -20.80 -25.78 1.50
C GLU A 165 -21.00 -25.75 3.02
#